data_AF-A0A257V742-F1
#
_entry.id   AF-A0A257V742-F1
#
_cell.length_a   1.000
_cell.length_b   1.000
_cell.length_c   1.000
_cell.angle_alpha   90.00
_cell.angle_beta   90.00
_cell.angle_gamma   90.00
#
_symmetry.space_group_name_H-M   'P 1'
#
loop_
_entity.id
_entity.type
_entity.pdbx_description
1 polymer ?
#
loop_
_entity_poly.entity_id
_entity_poly.type
_entity_poly.pdbx_seq_one_letter_code
_entity_poly.pdbx_strand_id
1 'polypeptide(L)'
;MQVAGKTGLERLTPLALALVVHARTLAGPEAETVLVQATRLDPGSAEAWLALADVRLKHANLVAGFGALGRGVFCLVSDERLRGFIAATALLSALAGVLAALTVWGLLAIRKVLPRLWHDLTETGARWRLGANSGILSLLVVALPLFAGGDPVWLVLWVFALSWAYFTAGQRVLGAAGLILVAATPTLIEVGFRAVTHPPNAVIQAAEVLADKRYEPRILDELNALADVLGDDPDYYLLTGDVDRQFGFLDQATLTYREGLRKAPQNAALAFALGTVRYSEGDYNAALQSFQSALNYGYDPAIANYDLSLTYAQNYHFHESDEAMAAARLAGGERLAALVPARDRDIIQPVFSLAQARAMLARKDPLVLLNRGLLPPPLARSRTFAHPLAIGAVLALMVAVVLLLARRHFGGLAASCLKCGRPFCRRCKLSHESQSYCTQCVNIFLKKDMVGIDAQLAKRQQLLRRQVSLRLERRLADLAVPGLGAAYGGRPVLGWLLAVVGVGGATAACLWLPAYVSPALMTVPVWPLEAVFTLLWAAAVAAAQLLRVEWR
;
A
#
# COMPACT_ATOMS: atom_id res chain seq x y z
N MET A 1 28.01 -6.75 -20.17
CA MET A 1 28.93 -6.74 -19.01
C MET A 1 30.25 -6.04 -19.35
N GLN A 2 31.09 -6.55 -20.25
CA GLN A 2 32.39 -5.90 -20.55
C GLN A 2 32.25 -4.45 -21.07
N VAL A 3 31.27 -4.17 -21.94
CA VAL A 3 31.00 -2.80 -22.42
C VAL A 3 30.42 -1.92 -21.30
N ALA A 4 29.41 -2.42 -20.58
CA ALA A 4 28.77 -1.72 -19.46
C ALA A 4 29.74 -1.38 -18.31
N GLY A 5 30.70 -2.26 -18.03
CA GLY A 5 31.73 -2.01 -17.01
C GLY A 5 32.66 -0.85 -17.37
N LYS A 6 32.79 -0.49 -18.65
CA LYS A 6 33.56 0.69 -19.08
C LYS A 6 32.80 1.99 -18.89
N THR A 7 31.47 1.96 -18.90
CA THR A 7 30.60 3.13 -18.69
C THR A 7 30.11 3.24 -17.24
N GLY A 8 30.60 2.38 -16.35
CA GLY A 8 30.18 2.36 -14.95
C GLY A 8 28.75 1.86 -14.70
N LEU A 9 28.06 1.33 -15.72
CA LEU A 9 26.69 0.83 -15.59
C LEU A 9 26.66 -0.46 -14.75
N GLU A 10 25.80 -0.47 -13.73
CA GLU A 10 25.67 -1.61 -12.80
C GLU A 10 24.42 -2.46 -13.09
N ARG A 11 23.36 -1.84 -13.65
CA ARG A 11 22.08 -2.51 -13.89
C ARG A 11 21.65 -2.39 -15.35
N LEU A 12 21.54 -3.51 -16.04
CA LEU A 12 21.10 -3.60 -17.44
C LEU A 12 19.67 -4.13 -17.54
N THR A 13 18.73 -3.43 -16.90
CA THR A 13 17.35 -3.88 -16.67
C THR A 13 16.61 -4.31 -17.96
N PRO A 14 16.62 -3.54 -19.07
CA PRO A 14 15.95 -3.97 -20.30
C PRO A 14 16.48 -5.30 -20.86
N LEU A 15 17.80 -5.54 -20.77
CA LEU A 15 18.39 -6.81 -21.21
C LEU A 15 18.04 -7.95 -20.26
N ALA A 16 18.07 -7.70 -18.94
CA ALA A 16 17.67 -8.69 -17.96
C ALA A 16 16.21 -9.12 -18.17
N LEU A 17 15.30 -8.17 -18.39
CA LEU A 17 13.89 -8.42 -18.67
C LEU A 17 13.69 -9.17 -19.99
N ALA A 18 14.44 -8.84 -21.04
CA ALA A 18 14.43 -9.59 -22.29
C ALA A 18 14.82 -11.07 -22.09
N LEU A 19 15.83 -11.34 -21.25
CA LEU A 19 16.20 -12.71 -20.89
C LEU A 19 15.12 -13.42 -20.06
N VAL A 20 14.41 -12.71 -19.17
CA VAL A 20 13.27 -13.27 -18.42
C VAL A 20 12.15 -13.69 -19.36
N VAL A 21 11.83 -12.87 -20.37
CA VAL A 21 10.84 -13.21 -21.39
C VAL A 21 11.32 -14.38 -22.24
N HIS A 22 12.59 -14.38 -22.68
CA HIS A 22 13.17 -15.46 -23.46
C HIS A 22 13.19 -16.79 -22.71
N ALA A 23 13.47 -16.79 -21.41
CA ALA A 23 13.49 -18.01 -20.60
C ALA A 23 12.15 -18.76 -20.61
N ARG A 24 11.03 -18.08 -20.88
CA ARG A 24 9.70 -18.72 -21.01
C ARG A 24 9.56 -19.63 -22.22
N THR A 25 10.39 -19.43 -23.24
CA THR A 25 10.38 -20.26 -24.46
C THR A 25 11.34 -21.44 -24.37
N LEU A 26 12.08 -21.59 -23.27
CA LEU A 26 13.15 -22.57 -23.12
C LEU A 26 12.73 -23.73 -22.21
N ALA A 27 13.43 -24.87 -22.34
CA ALA A 27 13.28 -25.99 -21.43
C ALA A 27 13.91 -25.70 -20.06
N GLY A 28 13.47 -26.40 -19.01
CA GLY A 28 13.88 -26.19 -17.60
C GLY A 28 15.36 -25.83 -17.34
N PRO A 29 16.34 -26.66 -17.76
CA PRO A 29 17.75 -26.38 -17.49
C PRO A 29 18.30 -25.19 -18.27
N GLU A 30 17.86 -24.98 -19.51
CA GLU A 30 18.25 -23.84 -20.32
C GLU A 30 17.63 -22.54 -19.78
N ALA A 31 16.35 -22.59 -19.39
CA ALA A 31 15.66 -21.48 -18.73
C ALA A 31 16.37 -21.07 -17.44
N GLU A 32 16.82 -22.02 -16.60
CA GLU A 32 17.57 -21.71 -15.40
C GLU A 32 18.88 -20.98 -15.72
N THR A 33 19.66 -21.46 -16.70
CA THR A 33 20.93 -20.81 -17.06
C THR A 33 20.73 -19.39 -17.58
N VAL A 34 19.71 -19.16 -18.41
CA VAL A 34 19.34 -17.83 -18.91
C VAL A 34 18.89 -16.91 -17.77
N LEU A 35 18.07 -17.39 -16.84
CA LEU A 35 17.62 -16.60 -15.70
C LEU A 35 18.76 -16.26 -14.73
N VAL A 36 19.74 -17.15 -14.54
CA VAL A 36 20.96 -16.82 -13.81
C VAL A 36 21.73 -15.69 -14.50
N GLN A 37 21.83 -15.68 -15.84
CA GLN A 37 22.41 -14.53 -16.54
C GLN A 37 21.58 -13.26 -16.37
N ALA A 38 20.25 -13.34 -16.40
CA ALA A 38 19.37 -12.20 -16.14
C ALA A 38 19.66 -11.56 -14.77
N THR A 39 19.79 -12.38 -13.71
CA THR A 39 20.14 -11.88 -12.36
C THR A 39 21.55 -11.29 -12.26
N ARG A 40 22.46 -11.62 -13.18
CA ARG A 40 23.80 -11.01 -13.25
C ARG A 40 23.78 -9.68 -13.99
N LEU A 41 22.88 -9.51 -14.97
CA LEU A 41 22.70 -8.27 -15.71
C LEU A 41 21.96 -7.22 -14.87
N ASP A 42 20.98 -7.63 -14.08
CA ASP A 42 20.33 -6.78 -13.09
C ASP A 42 20.10 -7.54 -11.77
N PRO A 43 21.02 -7.40 -10.79
CA PRO A 43 20.87 -8.02 -9.48
C PRO A 43 19.64 -7.54 -8.70
N GLY A 44 19.11 -6.36 -9.03
CA GLY A 44 17.95 -5.75 -8.39
C GLY A 44 16.61 -6.06 -9.06
N SER A 45 16.58 -6.86 -10.14
CA SER A 45 15.32 -7.19 -10.84
C SER A 45 14.52 -8.24 -10.07
N ALA A 46 13.34 -7.84 -9.58
CA ALA A 46 12.39 -8.75 -8.95
C ALA A 46 11.88 -9.82 -9.93
N GLU A 47 11.66 -9.44 -11.20
CA GLU A 47 11.20 -10.32 -12.27
C GLU A 47 12.16 -11.49 -12.49
N ALA A 48 13.46 -11.21 -12.57
CA ALA A 48 14.49 -12.22 -12.79
C ALA A 48 14.58 -13.22 -11.62
N TRP A 49 14.58 -12.73 -10.38
CA TRP A 49 14.67 -13.57 -9.19
C TRP A 49 13.42 -14.43 -8.99
N LEU A 50 12.23 -13.89 -9.21
CA LEU A 50 10.97 -14.63 -9.05
C LEU A 50 10.78 -15.67 -10.16
N ALA A 51 11.16 -15.36 -11.40
CA ALA A 51 11.18 -16.34 -12.49
C ALA A 51 12.18 -17.47 -12.20
N LEU A 52 13.37 -17.15 -11.67
CA LEU A 52 14.36 -18.15 -11.28
C LEU A 52 13.85 -19.05 -10.14
N ALA A 53 13.14 -18.46 -9.18
CA ALA A 53 12.52 -19.21 -8.08
C ALA A 53 11.47 -20.22 -8.60
N ASP A 54 10.63 -19.81 -9.55
CA ASP A 54 9.63 -20.70 -10.18
C ASP A 54 10.29 -21.92 -10.82
N VAL A 55 11.31 -21.70 -11.67
CA VAL A 55 12.04 -22.79 -12.34
C VAL A 55 12.68 -23.72 -11.31
N ARG A 56 13.37 -23.20 -10.30
CA ARG A 56 14.06 -24.03 -9.29
C ARG A 56 13.11 -24.85 -8.42
N LEU A 57 11.99 -24.26 -8.02
CA LEU A 57 11.00 -24.95 -7.20
C LEU A 57 10.31 -26.07 -7.99
N LYS A 58 10.03 -25.86 -9.28
CA LYS A 58 9.47 -26.90 -10.17
C LYS A 58 10.42 -28.10 -10.36
N HIS A 59 11.72 -27.88 -10.28
CA HIS A 59 12.74 -28.94 -10.35
C HIS A 59 13.15 -29.50 -8.97
N ALA A 60 12.35 -29.26 -7.93
CA ALA A 60 12.60 -29.73 -6.56
C ALA A 60 13.91 -29.25 -5.90
N ASN A 61 14.54 -28.20 -6.44
CA ASN A 61 15.69 -27.55 -5.81
C ASN A 61 15.22 -26.53 -4.76
N LEU A 62 14.76 -27.03 -3.61
CA LEU A 62 14.07 -26.24 -2.60
C LEU A 62 14.95 -25.14 -2.00
N VAL A 63 16.19 -25.44 -1.62
CA VAL A 63 17.08 -24.47 -0.94
C VAL A 63 17.40 -23.30 -1.87
N ALA A 64 17.81 -23.58 -3.11
CA ALA A 64 18.13 -22.53 -4.08
C ALA A 64 16.86 -21.82 -4.58
N GLY A 65 15.72 -22.52 -4.64
CA GLY A 65 14.42 -21.95 -5.00
C GLY A 65 13.89 -20.97 -3.97
N PHE A 66 13.87 -21.34 -2.69
CA PHE A 66 13.48 -20.44 -1.60
C PHE A 66 14.48 -19.29 -1.40
N GLY A 67 15.77 -19.52 -1.62
CA GLY A 67 16.78 -18.45 -1.64
C GLY A 67 16.52 -17.42 -2.75
N ALA A 68 16.18 -17.88 -3.96
CA ALA A 68 15.79 -16.99 -5.06
C ALA A 68 14.46 -16.27 -4.78
N LEU A 69 13.47 -16.97 -4.19
CA LEU A 69 12.20 -16.39 -3.79
C LEU A 69 12.39 -15.25 -2.79
N GLY A 70 13.20 -15.47 -1.73
CA GLY A 70 13.50 -14.46 -0.73
C GLY A 70 14.17 -13.22 -1.31
N ARG A 71 15.14 -13.41 -2.22
CA ARG A 71 15.76 -12.30 -2.96
C ARG A 71 14.78 -11.58 -3.88
N GLY A 72 13.90 -12.32 -4.56
CA GLY A 72 12.87 -11.76 -5.41
C GLY A 72 11.87 -10.89 -4.64
N VAL A 73 11.42 -11.35 -3.47
CA VAL A 73 10.56 -10.55 -2.57
C VAL A 73 11.28 -9.32 -2.04
N PHE A 74 12.56 -9.43 -1.68
CA PHE A 74 13.36 -8.28 -1.27
C PHE A 74 13.44 -7.24 -2.40
N CYS A 75 13.80 -7.67 -3.62
CA CYS A 75 13.88 -6.81 -4.79
C CYS A 75 12.52 -6.18 -5.14
N LEU A 76 11.41 -6.91 -4.97
CA LEU A 76 10.06 -6.41 -5.22
C LEU A 76 9.71 -5.18 -4.38
N VAL A 77 10.22 -5.12 -3.14
CA VAL A 77 9.96 -4.02 -2.21
C VAL A 77 11.07 -2.96 -2.27
N SER A 78 12.29 -3.35 -2.64
CA SER A 78 13.43 -2.43 -2.70
C SER A 78 13.59 -1.71 -4.05
N ASP A 79 13.11 -2.24 -5.16
CA ASP A 79 13.22 -1.57 -6.48
C ASP A 79 12.32 -0.32 -6.52
N GLU A 80 12.92 0.87 -6.67
CA GLU A 80 12.20 2.16 -6.69
C GLU A 80 11.11 2.19 -7.77
N ARG A 81 11.36 1.53 -8.91
CA ARG A 81 10.39 1.42 -10.02
C ARG A 81 9.09 0.74 -9.59
N LEU A 82 9.18 -0.25 -8.70
CA LEU A 82 8.05 -1.08 -8.28
C LEU A 82 7.50 -0.64 -6.91
N ARG A 83 8.32 -0.08 -6.03
CA ARG A 83 7.98 0.18 -4.62
C ARG A 83 6.70 1.00 -4.47
N GLY A 84 6.57 2.10 -5.21
CA GLY A 84 5.38 2.95 -5.17
C GLY A 84 4.12 2.22 -5.62
N PHE A 85 4.19 1.49 -6.73
CA PHE A 85 3.09 0.69 -7.28
C PHE A 85 2.68 -0.45 -6.32
N ILE A 86 3.66 -1.19 -5.80
CA ILE A 86 3.45 -2.32 -4.89
C ILE A 86 2.83 -1.84 -3.57
N ALA A 87 3.32 -0.73 -3.01
CA ALA A 87 2.75 -0.14 -1.80
C ALA A 87 1.29 0.32 -2.02
N ALA A 88 1.01 0.99 -3.14
CA ALA A 88 -0.33 1.46 -3.46
C ALA A 88 -1.32 0.32 -3.69
N THR A 89 -0.95 -0.69 -4.47
CA THR A 89 -1.82 -1.85 -4.75
C THR A 89 -2.01 -2.75 -3.53
N ALA A 90 -0.99 -2.87 -2.66
CA ALA A 90 -1.11 -3.55 -1.38
C ALA A 90 -2.10 -2.83 -0.46
N LEU A 91 -2.00 -1.49 -0.36
CA LEU A 91 -2.94 -0.67 0.40
C LEU A 91 -4.38 -0.84 -0.09
N LEU A 92 -4.61 -0.75 -1.41
CA LEU A 92 -5.94 -0.91 -2.00
C LEU A 92 -6.52 -2.31 -1.78
N SER A 93 -5.69 -3.35 -1.93
CA SER A 93 -6.10 -4.74 -1.70
C SER A 93 -6.42 -5.01 -0.23
N ALA A 94 -5.59 -4.49 0.68
CA ALA A 94 -5.82 -4.56 2.12
C ALA A 94 -7.11 -3.80 2.52
N LEU A 95 -7.33 -2.61 1.96
CA LEU A 95 -8.55 -1.83 2.18
C LEU A 95 -9.79 -2.63 1.74
N ALA A 96 -9.77 -3.23 0.55
CA ALA A 96 -10.87 -4.08 0.08
C ALA A 96 -11.13 -5.27 1.02
N GLY A 97 -10.07 -5.94 1.47
CA GLY A 97 -10.14 -7.03 2.43
C GLY A 97 -10.76 -6.65 3.77
N VAL A 98 -10.26 -5.56 4.36
CA VAL A 98 -10.75 -5.05 5.65
C VAL A 98 -12.20 -4.60 5.54
N LEU A 99 -12.58 -3.90 4.47
CA LEU A 99 -13.97 -3.49 4.24
C LEU A 99 -14.92 -4.69 4.06
N ALA A 100 -14.49 -5.74 3.34
CA ALA A 100 -15.26 -6.97 3.22
C ALA A 100 -15.45 -7.63 4.60
N ALA A 101 -14.39 -7.75 5.40
CA ALA A 101 -14.44 -8.33 6.74
C ALA A 101 -15.33 -7.51 7.69
N LEU A 102 -15.22 -6.17 7.66
CA LEU A 102 -16.07 -5.27 8.44
C LEU A 102 -17.54 -5.35 8.01
N THR A 103 -17.80 -5.55 6.72
CA THR A 103 -19.17 -5.73 6.21
C THR A 103 -19.78 -7.02 6.76
N VAL A 104 -19.05 -8.14 6.69
CA VAL A 104 -19.50 -9.42 7.26
C VAL A 104 -19.70 -9.30 8.78
N TRP A 105 -18.76 -8.69 9.49
CA TRP A 105 -18.89 -8.42 10.93
C TRP A 105 -20.11 -7.55 11.25
N GLY A 106 -20.31 -6.46 10.51
CA GLY A 106 -21.41 -5.51 10.69
C GLY A 106 -22.77 -6.16 10.46
N LEU A 107 -22.92 -6.95 9.40
CA LEU A 107 -24.14 -7.71 9.12
C LEU A 107 -24.46 -8.72 10.24
N LEU A 108 -23.46 -9.43 10.76
CA LEU A 108 -23.64 -10.32 11.92
C LEU A 108 -23.98 -9.56 13.20
N ALA A 109 -23.37 -8.38 13.42
CA ALA A 109 -23.66 -7.52 14.56
C ALA A 109 -25.11 -7.04 14.52
N ILE A 110 -25.56 -6.54 13.36
CA ILE A 110 -26.94 -6.14 13.09
C ILE A 110 -27.87 -7.31 13.35
N ARG A 111 -27.64 -8.47 12.71
CA ARG A 111 -28.48 -9.68 12.89
C ARG A 111 -28.67 -10.05 14.36
N LYS A 112 -27.61 -9.99 15.18
CA LYS A 112 -27.67 -10.32 16.62
C LYS A 112 -28.42 -9.29 17.46
N VAL A 113 -28.45 -8.03 17.03
CA VAL A 113 -29.11 -6.92 17.75
C VAL A 113 -30.53 -6.69 17.25
N LEU A 114 -30.82 -6.98 15.99
CA LEU A 114 -32.06 -6.61 15.32
C LEU A 114 -33.33 -7.00 16.08
N PRO A 115 -33.44 -8.18 16.72
CA PRO A 115 -34.62 -8.51 17.53
C PRO A 115 -34.83 -7.57 18.73
N ARG A 116 -33.74 -7.07 19.34
CA ARG A 116 -33.80 -6.09 20.44
C ARG A 116 -34.19 -4.71 19.91
N LEU A 117 -33.61 -4.30 18.79
CA LEU A 117 -33.97 -3.07 18.10
C LEU A 117 -35.46 -3.05 17.74
N TRP A 118 -35.93 -4.11 17.09
CA TRP A 118 -37.33 -4.27 16.70
C TRP A 118 -38.26 -4.19 17.91
N HIS A 119 -37.94 -4.89 19.01
CA HIS A 119 -38.73 -4.85 20.23
C HIS A 119 -38.89 -3.42 20.78
N ASP A 120 -37.79 -2.66 20.90
CA ASP A 120 -37.85 -1.29 21.41
C ASP A 120 -38.62 -0.35 20.47
N LEU A 121 -38.50 -0.52 19.14
CA LEU A 121 -39.28 0.28 18.18
C LEU A 121 -40.78 -0.01 18.31
N THR A 122 -41.17 -1.27 18.39
CA THR A 122 -42.58 -1.66 18.56
C THR A 122 -43.16 -1.16 19.89
N GLU A 123 -42.40 -1.24 20.97
CA GLU A 123 -42.80 -0.75 22.28
C GLU A 123 -42.92 0.79 22.30
N THR A 124 -42.03 1.48 21.58
CA THR A 124 -42.11 2.94 21.42
C THR A 124 -43.36 3.34 20.64
N GLY A 125 -43.69 2.63 19.55
CA GLY A 125 -44.94 2.84 18.83
C GLY A 125 -46.18 2.53 19.67
N ALA A 126 -46.10 1.53 20.55
CA ALA A 126 -47.17 1.24 21.51
C ALA A 126 -47.38 2.37 22.53
N ARG A 127 -46.32 3.09 22.95
CA ARG A 127 -46.45 4.30 23.80
C ARG A 127 -47.27 5.40 23.13
N TRP A 128 -47.18 5.52 21.81
CA TRP A 128 -47.96 6.46 21.02
C TRP A 128 -49.38 5.96 20.68
N ARG A 129 -49.84 4.90 21.35
CA ARG A 129 -51.17 4.30 21.17
C ARG A 129 -51.46 3.83 19.74
N LEU A 130 -50.42 3.50 18.97
CA LEU A 130 -50.55 3.04 17.59
C LEU A 130 -51.02 1.58 17.47
N GLY A 131 -51.14 0.84 18.57
CA GLY A 131 -51.65 -0.54 18.57
C GLY A 131 -50.90 -1.45 17.58
N ALA A 132 -51.65 -2.13 16.72
CA ALA A 132 -51.12 -3.00 15.67
C ALA A 132 -50.22 -2.25 14.64
N ASN A 133 -50.41 -0.94 14.47
CA ASN A 133 -49.63 -0.12 13.53
C ASN A 133 -48.19 0.16 14.00
N SER A 134 -47.86 -0.18 15.25
CA SER A 134 -46.50 -0.05 15.78
C SER A 134 -45.47 -0.87 14.99
N GLY A 135 -45.88 -2.02 14.42
CA GLY A 135 -45.03 -2.82 13.54
C GLY A 135 -44.74 -2.12 12.20
N ILE A 136 -45.73 -1.44 11.62
CA ILE A 136 -45.58 -0.69 10.37
C ILE A 136 -44.65 0.50 10.57
N LEU A 137 -44.80 1.24 11.68
CA LEU A 137 -43.88 2.32 12.03
C LEU A 137 -42.44 1.80 12.21
N SER A 138 -42.28 0.65 12.87
CA SER A 138 -40.96 0.03 13.06
C SER A 138 -40.32 -0.35 11.73
N LEU A 139 -41.11 -0.89 10.80
CA LEU A 139 -40.66 -1.20 9.43
C LEU A 139 -40.24 0.07 8.69
N LEU A 140 -41.06 1.12 8.74
CA LEU A 140 -40.78 2.42 8.11
C LEU A 140 -39.46 3.01 8.63
N VAL A 141 -39.23 2.96 9.95
CA VAL A 141 -37.99 3.47 10.56
C VAL A 141 -36.77 2.67 10.10
N VAL A 142 -36.86 1.33 10.08
CA VAL A 142 -35.75 0.47 9.66
C VAL A 142 -35.46 0.61 8.16
N ALA A 143 -36.50 0.71 7.33
CA ALA A 143 -36.41 0.79 5.88
C ALA A 143 -36.38 2.23 5.33
N LEU A 144 -36.24 3.24 6.20
CA LEU A 144 -36.28 4.66 5.84
C LEU A 144 -35.39 5.02 4.63
N PRO A 145 -34.13 4.53 4.52
CA PRO A 145 -33.28 4.86 3.38
C PRO A 145 -33.84 4.35 2.04
N LEU A 146 -34.54 3.21 2.01
CA LEU A 146 -35.14 2.69 0.78
C LEU A 146 -36.27 3.60 0.29
N PHE A 147 -37.09 4.12 1.21
CA PHE A 147 -38.15 5.07 0.87
C PHE A 147 -37.61 6.44 0.45
N ALA A 148 -36.43 6.81 0.93
CA ALA A 148 -35.73 8.05 0.55
C ALA A 148 -34.94 7.93 -0.76
N GLY A 149 -35.04 6.80 -1.48
CA GLY A 149 -34.29 6.57 -2.73
C GLY A 149 -32.82 6.21 -2.53
N GLY A 150 -32.42 5.84 -1.32
CA GLY A 150 -31.07 5.37 -1.00
C GLY A 150 -30.82 3.93 -1.48
N ASP A 151 -29.58 3.65 -1.82
CA ASP A 151 -29.12 2.30 -2.19
C ASP A 151 -28.98 1.36 -0.96
N PRO A 152 -28.69 0.05 -1.17
CA PRO A 152 -28.52 -0.90 -0.07
C PRO A 152 -27.39 -0.55 0.92
N VAL A 153 -26.36 0.19 0.50
CA VAL A 153 -25.25 0.59 1.39
C VAL A 153 -25.76 1.58 2.43
N TRP A 154 -26.58 2.55 2.00
CA TRP A 154 -27.25 3.49 2.93
C TRP A 154 -28.16 2.77 3.92
N LEU A 155 -28.89 1.75 3.48
CA LEU A 155 -29.70 0.92 4.38
C LEU A 155 -28.85 0.22 5.43
N VAL A 156 -27.73 -0.38 5.04
CA VAL A 156 -26.82 -1.06 5.98
C VAL A 156 -26.24 -0.07 6.99
N LEU A 157 -25.73 1.08 6.54
CA LEU A 157 -25.18 2.12 7.42
C LEU A 157 -26.22 2.65 8.41
N TRP A 158 -27.46 2.87 7.93
CA TRP A 158 -28.58 3.31 8.76
C TRP A 158 -28.96 2.29 9.83
N VAL A 159 -29.19 1.04 9.44
CA VAL A 159 -29.56 -0.03 10.39
C VAL A 159 -28.43 -0.32 11.36
N PHE A 160 -27.17 -0.21 10.92
CA PHE A 160 -26.00 -0.27 11.78
C PHE A 160 -26.01 0.84 12.84
N ALA A 161 -26.29 2.09 12.43
CA ALA A 161 -26.41 3.22 13.35
C ALA A 161 -27.54 3.03 14.37
N LEU A 162 -28.71 2.53 13.94
CA LEU A 162 -29.83 2.20 14.84
C LEU A 162 -29.46 1.08 15.84
N SER A 163 -28.65 0.10 15.39
CA SER A 163 -28.22 -1.06 16.19
C SER A 163 -27.10 -0.73 17.17
N TRP A 164 -26.38 0.37 16.95
CA TRP A 164 -25.19 0.76 17.71
C TRP A 164 -25.40 0.85 19.22
N ALA A 165 -26.57 1.34 19.64
CA ALA A 165 -26.87 1.52 21.05
C ALA A 165 -26.79 0.20 21.85
N TYR A 166 -27.04 -0.94 21.20
CA TYR A 166 -27.06 -2.27 21.82
C TYR A 166 -25.72 -3.02 21.77
N PHE A 167 -24.71 -2.45 21.09
CA PHE A 167 -23.38 -3.01 21.00
C PHE A 167 -22.64 -2.94 22.34
N THR A 168 -21.73 -3.89 22.57
CA THR A 168 -20.79 -3.83 23.69
C THR A 168 -19.77 -2.70 23.51
N ALA A 169 -19.04 -2.32 24.56
CA ALA A 169 -18.04 -1.26 24.46
C ALA A 169 -17.00 -1.54 23.35
N GLY A 170 -16.47 -2.77 23.28
CA GLY A 170 -15.52 -3.17 22.23
C GLY A 170 -16.11 -3.12 20.82
N GLN A 171 -17.38 -3.54 20.64
CA GLN A 171 -18.06 -3.45 19.35
C GLN A 171 -18.31 -2.02 18.90
N ARG A 172 -18.56 -1.08 19.83
CA ARG A 172 -18.69 0.35 19.52
C ARG A 172 -17.35 0.95 19.08
N VAL A 173 -16.25 0.61 19.76
CA VAL A 173 -14.91 1.08 19.36
C VAL A 173 -14.59 0.57 17.95
N LEU A 174 -14.78 -0.72 17.70
CA LEU A 174 -14.56 -1.31 16.38
C LEU A 174 -15.48 -0.72 15.32
N GLY A 175 -16.76 -0.54 15.63
CA GLY A 175 -17.71 0.07 14.72
C GLY A 175 -17.35 1.51 14.39
N ALA A 176 -16.69 2.24 15.31
CA ALA A 176 -16.34 3.64 15.12
C ALA A 176 -15.14 3.72 14.20
N ALA A 177 -14.12 2.92 14.48
CA ALA A 177 -12.99 2.73 13.58
C ALA A 177 -13.45 2.27 12.18
N GLY A 178 -14.42 1.36 12.11
CA GLY A 178 -15.00 0.89 10.84
C GLY A 178 -15.72 1.99 10.06
N LEU A 179 -16.58 2.78 10.71
CA LEU A 179 -17.27 3.91 10.06
C LEU A 179 -16.29 5.01 9.63
N ILE A 180 -15.26 5.29 10.43
CA ILE A 180 -14.18 6.22 10.05
C ILE A 180 -13.41 5.69 8.83
N LEU A 181 -13.11 4.39 8.78
CA LEU A 181 -12.46 3.77 7.63
C LEU A 181 -13.35 3.82 6.37
N VAL A 182 -14.65 3.52 6.49
CA VAL A 182 -15.61 3.68 5.39
C VAL A 182 -15.67 5.13 4.93
N ALA A 183 -15.62 6.10 5.86
CA ALA A 183 -15.59 7.52 5.53
C ALA A 183 -14.30 7.93 4.80
N ALA A 184 -13.16 7.35 5.18
CA ALA A 184 -11.86 7.59 4.56
C ALA A 184 -11.68 6.83 3.23
N THR A 185 -12.51 5.82 2.95
CA THR A 185 -12.36 4.91 1.80
C THR A 185 -12.26 5.65 0.46
N PRO A 186 -13.15 6.60 0.10
CA PRO A 186 -13.03 7.32 -1.17
C PRO A 186 -11.69 8.05 -1.31
N THR A 187 -11.20 8.67 -0.24
CA THR A 187 -9.90 9.34 -0.20
C THR A 187 -8.74 8.35 -0.35
N LEU A 188 -8.78 7.23 0.35
CA LEU A 188 -7.75 6.18 0.25
C LEU A 188 -7.71 5.55 -1.15
N ILE A 189 -8.88 5.34 -1.77
CA ILE A 189 -8.99 4.85 -3.15
C ILE A 189 -8.39 5.86 -4.12
N GLU A 190 -8.76 7.14 -4.01
CA GLU A 190 -8.24 8.19 -4.90
C GLU A 190 -6.71 8.33 -4.75
N VAL A 191 -6.17 8.29 -3.53
CA VAL A 191 -4.72 8.33 -3.26
C VAL A 191 -4.02 7.10 -3.85
N GLY A 192 -4.54 5.89 -3.60
CA GLY A 192 -3.96 4.66 -4.13
C GLY A 192 -4.03 4.60 -5.66
N PHE A 193 -5.15 5.01 -6.25
CA PHE A 193 -5.34 5.03 -7.70
C PHE A 193 -4.37 6.00 -8.37
N ARG A 194 -4.12 7.17 -7.78
CA ARG A 194 -3.12 8.13 -8.28
C ARG A 194 -1.72 7.54 -8.26
N ALA A 195 -1.33 6.92 -7.16
CA ALA A 195 -0.01 6.30 -7.04
C ALA A 195 0.21 5.17 -8.06
N VAL A 196 -0.87 4.51 -8.51
CA VAL A 196 -0.81 3.49 -9.56
C VAL A 196 -0.78 4.09 -10.98
N THR A 197 -1.57 5.14 -11.22
CA THR A 197 -1.78 5.69 -12.57
C THR A 197 -0.81 6.81 -12.95
N HIS A 198 -0.18 7.45 -11.97
CA HIS A 198 0.78 8.52 -12.16
C HIS A 198 2.12 8.07 -11.56
N PRO A 199 2.89 7.21 -12.28
CA PRO A 199 4.23 6.81 -11.86
C PRO A 199 5.13 8.05 -11.69
N PRO A 200 6.29 7.92 -11.00
CA PRO A 200 7.24 9.02 -10.88
C PRO A 200 7.50 9.62 -12.25
N ASN A 201 7.45 10.95 -12.32
CA ASN A 201 7.62 11.65 -13.59
C ASN A 201 9.01 11.40 -14.18
N ALA A 202 9.17 11.60 -15.49
CA ALA A 202 10.41 11.28 -16.21
C ALA A 202 11.65 11.97 -15.60
N VAL A 203 11.50 13.17 -15.02
CA VAL A 203 12.60 13.90 -14.36
C VAL A 203 13.07 13.18 -13.08
N ILE A 204 12.14 12.75 -12.24
CA ILE A 204 12.42 11.98 -11.02
C ILE A 204 12.98 10.60 -11.38
N GLN A 205 12.38 9.94 -12.36
CA GLN A 205 12.82 8.63 -12.83
C GLN A 205 14.24 8.70 -13.42
N ALA A 206 14.59 9.76 -14.15
CA ALA A 206 15.94 9.96 -14.68
C ALA A 206 16.97 10.09 -13.55
N ALA A 207 16.67 10.86 -12.49
CA ALA A 207 17.54 10.96 -11.33
C ALA A 207 17.71 9.61 -10.58
N GLU A 208 16.66 8.78 -10.54
CA GLU A 208 16.73 7.42 -9.97
C GLU A 208 17.55 6.47 -10.87
N VAL A 209 17.39 6.54 -12.19
CA VAL A 209 18.18 5.77 -13.17
C VAL A 209 19.67 6.10 -13.05
N LEU A 210 19.97 7.37 -12.84
CA LEU A 210 21.32 7.88 -12.58
C LEU A 210 21.87 7.35 -11.25
N ALA A 211 21.11 7.46 -10.15
CA ALA A 211 21.53 6.98 -8.84
C ALA A 211 21.78 5.45 -8.82
N ASP A 212 20.95 4.68 -9.53
CA ASP A 212 21.05 3.23 -9.64
C ASP A 212 22.09 2.76 -10.67
N LYS A 213 22.72 3.69 -11.42
CA LYS A 213 23.57 3.41 -12.59
C LYS A 213 22.92 2.41 -13.55
N ARG A 214 21.62 2.57 -13.74
CA ARG A 214 20.76 1.70 -14.54
C ARG A 214 20.76 2.16 -16.00
N TYR A 215 20.76 1.22 -16.93
CA TYR A 215 20.59 1.51 -18.36
C TYR A 215 19.10 1.48 -18.72
N GLU A 216 18.54 2.63 -19.09
CA GLU A 216 17.12 2.78 -19.43
C GLU A 216 16.96 3.80 -20.58
N PRO A 217 17.21 3.42 -21.84
CA PRO A 217 17.37 4.39 -22.94
C PRO A 217 16.11 5.19 -23.26
N ARG A 218 14.92 4.63 -22.99
CA ARG A 218 13.62 5.29 -23.20
C ARG A 218 13.49 6.60 -22.40
N ILE A 219 14.23 6.76 -21.29
CA ILE A 219 14.16 7.97 -20.48
C ILE A 219 14.60 9.21 -21.27
N LEU A 220 15.51 9.06 -22.24
CA LEU A 220 15.97 10.16 -23.08
C LEU A 220 14.84 10.69 -23.98
N ASP A 221 14.03 9.80 -24.56
CA ASP A 221 12.85 10.19 -25.36
C ASP A 221 11.84 10.96 -24.50
N GLU A 222 11.63 10.50 -23.26
CA GLU A 222 10.72 11.13 -22.31
C GLU A 222 11.23 12.50 -21.83
N LEU A 223 12.55 12.65 -21.61
CA LEU A 223 13.16 13.94 -21.30
C LEU A 223 13.14 14.90 -22.49
N ASN A 224 13.37 14.42 -23.71
CA ASN A 224 13.29 15.22 -24.94
C ASN A 224 11.88 15.79 -25.15
N ALA A 225 10.85 15.02 -24.82
CA ALA A 225 9.46 15.47 -24.87
C ALA A 225 9.13 16.60 -23.87
N LEU A 226 10.03 16.90 -22.93
CA LEU A 226 9.89 17.96 -21.92
C LEU A 226 10.76 19.19 -22.23
N ALA A 227 11.51 19.18 -23.34
CA ALA A 227 12.41 20.28 -23.71
C ALA A 227 11.69 21.63 -23.86
N ASP A 228 10.42 21.64 -24.26
CA ASP A 228 9.64 22.87 -24.42
C ASP A 228 9.26 23.53 -23.09
N VAL A 229 9.24 22.76 -22.00
CA VAL A 229 8.85 23.21 -20.65
C VAL A 229 10.06 23.42 -19.74
N LEU A 230 11.09 22.61 -19.93
CA LEU A 230 12.28 22.56 -19.07
C LEU A 230 13.55 23.10 -19.75
N GLY A 231 13.59 23.25 -21.08
CA GLY A 231 14.77 23.65 -21.84
C GLY A 231 15.21 25.10 -21.70
N ASP A 232 14.54 25.89 -20.89
CA ASP A 232 14.99 27.20 -20.40
C ASP A 232 15.78 27.09 -19.08
N ASP A 233 15.72 25.96 -18.37
CA ASP A 233 16.41 25.71 -17.11
C ASP A 233 17.77 25.00 -17.37
N PRO A 234 18.90 25.50 -16.87
CA PRO A 234 20.19 24.83 -17.06
C PRO A 234 20.26 23.45 -16.39
N ASP A 235 19.48 23.20 -15.33
CA ASP A 235 19.45 21.90 -14.65
C ASP A 235 18.86 20.80 -15.54
N TYR A 236 18.02 21.16 -16.52
CA TYR A 236 17.50 20.22 -17.51
C TYR A 236 18.62 19.63 -18.36
N TYR A 237 19.52 20.48 -18.85
CA TYR A 237 20.68 20.07 -19.65
C TYR A 237 21.72 19.30 -18.83
N LEU A 238 21.88 19.63 -17.55
CA LEU A 238 22.67 18.84 -16.61
C LEU A 238 22.10 17.42 -16.49
N LEU A 239 20.80 17.30 -16.22
CA LEU A 239 20.13 16.01 -16.08
C LEU A 239 20.22 15.18 -17.37
N THR A 240 19.83 15.74 -18.52
CA THR A 240 19.85 15.00 -19.79
C THR A 240 21.26 14.61 -20.20
N GLY A 241 22.22 15.53 -20.05
CA GLY A 241 23.62 15.25 -20.38
C GLY A 241 24.24 14.20 -19.45
N ASP A 242 23.85 14.15 -18.17
CA ASP A 242 24.32 13.12 -17.25
C ASP A 242 23.77 11.74 -17.63
N VAL A 243 22.51 11.68 -18.09
CA VAL A 243 21.93 10.44 -18.63
C VAL A 243 22.67 10.00 -19.89
N ASP A 244 22.90 10.90 -20.85
CA ASP A 244 23.66 10.62 -22.07
C ASP A 244 25.06 10.08 -21.72
N ARG A 245 25.76 10.76 -20.80
CA ARG A 245 27.10 10.39 -20.33
C ARG A 245 27.09 9.00 -19.68
N GLN A 246 26.15 8.70 -18.80
CA GLN A 246 26.03 7.39 -18.14
C GLN A 246 25.75 6.26 -19.15
N PHE A 247 25.01 6.55 -20.22
CA PHE A 247 24.76 5.58 -21.29
C PHE A 247 25.93 5.45 -22.28
N GLY A 248 26.97 6.29 -22.13
CA GLY A 248 28.15 6.30 -22.98
C GLY A 248 27.99 7.11 -24.27
N PHE A 249 26.92 7.90 -24.41
CA PHE A 249 26.69 8.80 -25.54
C PHE A 249 27.45 10.12 -25.33
N LEU A 250 28.79 10.04 -25.27
CA LEU A 250 29.65 11.18 -24.89
C LEU A 250 29.51 12.37 -25.86
N ASP A 251 29.45 12.13 -27.17
CA ASP A 251 29.24 13.18 -28.17
C ASP A 251 27.92 13.93 -27.93
N GLN A 252 26.86 13.20 -27.60
CA GLN A 252 25.55 13.76 -27.32
C GLN A 252 25.57 14.55 -26.00
N ALA A 253 26.18 14.00 -24.95
CA ALA A 253 26.36 14.70 -23.67
C ALA A 253 27.13 16.01 -23.86
N THR A 254 28.20 16.02 -24.66
CA THR A 254 28.98 17.21 -25.02
C THR A 254 28.10 18.28 -25.70
N LEU A 255 27.25 17.87 -26.65
CA LEU A 255 26.30 18.78 -27.30
C LEU A 255 25.28 19.35 -26.30
N THR A 256 24.67 18.48 -25.50
CA THR A 256 23.66 18.81 -24.49
C THR A 256 24.20 19.81 -23.45
N TYR A 257 25.41 19.60 -22.91
CA TYR A 257 26.02 20.54 -21.97
C TYR A 257 26.39 21.88 -22.61
N ARG A 258 26.85 21.87 -23.88
CA ARG A 258 27.09 23.11 -24.63
C ARG A 258 25.79 23.89 -24.86
N GLU A 259 24.66 23.21 -25.09
CA GLU A 259 23.35 23.87 -25.15
C GLU A 259 23.00 24.53 -23.82
N GLY A 260 23.18 23.81 -22.71
CA GLY A 260 22.98 24.35 -21.36
C GLY A 260 23.85 25.58 -21.09
N LEU A 261 25.14 25.55 -21.46
CA LEU A 261 26.03 26.70 -21.33
C LEU A 261 25.64 27.85 -22.26
N ARG A 262 25.01 27.62 -23.41
CA ARG A 262 24.42 28.71 -24.21
C ARG A 262 23.28 29.41 -23.48
N LYS A 263 22.50 28.69 -22.67
CA LYS A 263 21.41 29.25 -21.84
C LYS A 263 21.94 29.92 -20.58
N ALA A 264 22.98 29.35 -19.96
CA ALA A 264 23.61 29.86 -18.75
C ALA A 264 25.14 29.83 -18.87
N PRO A 265 25.77 30.85 -19.49
CA PRO A 265 27.20 30.85 -19.84
C PRO A 265 28.18 30.69 -18.67
N GLN A 266 27.77 31.06 -17.46
CA GLN A 266 28.58 30.99 -16.25
C GLN A 266 28.04 29.94 -15.27
N ASN A 267 27.33 28.91 -15.76
CA ASN A 267 26.87 27.82 -14.91
C ASN A 267 28.05 26.88 -14.59
N ALA A 268 28.47 26.90 -13.33
CA ALA A 268 29.62 26.14 -12.85
C ALA A 268 29.45 24.62 -12.99
N ALA A 269 28.25 24.09 -12.71
CA ALA A 269 27.98 22.66 -12.78
C ALA A 269 27.97 22.14 -14.23
N LEU A 270 27.40 22.90 -15.18
CA LEU A 270 27.46 22.55 -16.61
C LEU A 270 28.90 22.61 -17.15
N ALA A 271 29.68 23.62 -16.77
CA ALA A 271 31.09 23.71 -17.15
C ALA A 271 31.92 22.53 -16.60
N PHE A 272 31.64 22.14 -15.36
CA PHE A 272 32.28 20.98 -14.73
C PHE A 272 31.91 19.68 -15.46
N ALA A 273 30.62 19.45 -15.71
CA ALA A 273 30.12 18.26 -16.39
C ALA A 273 30.66 18.12 -17.83
N LEU A 274 30.82 19.24 -18.55
CA LEU A 274 31.49 19.26 -19.86
C LEU A 274 32.96 18.86 -19.75
N GLY A 275 33.66 19.29 -18.69
CA GLY A 275 35.04 18.86 -18.40
C GLY A 275 35.13 17.35 -18.14
N THR A 276 34.19 16.80 -17.37
CA THR A 276 34.09 15.36 -17.09
C THR A 276 33.94 14.54 -18.38
N VAL A 277 33.08 14.97 -19.30
CA VAL A 277 32.89 14.27 -20.59
C VAL A 277 34.14 14.37 -21.46
N ARG A 278 34.74 15.55 -21.58
CA ARG A 278 35.98 15.75 -22.37
C ARG A 278 37.15 14.92 -21.85
N TYR A 279 37.27 14.80 -20.53
CA TYR A 279 38.24 13.89 -19.91
C TYR A 279 37.98 12.44 -20.31
N SER A 280 36.71 12.02 -20.32
CA SER A 280 36.30 10.66 -20.70
C SER A 280 36.52 10.38 -22.20
N GLU A 281 36.42 11.40 -23.05
CA GLU A 281 36.77 11.36 -24.48
C GLU A 281 38.30 11.35 -24.73
N GLY A 282 39.10 11.67 -23.71
CA GLY A 282 40.56 11.80 -23.81
C GLY A 282 41.06 13.17 -24.29
N ASP A 283 40.17 14.15 -24.46
CA ASP A 283 40.55 15.53 -24.78
C ASP A 283 40.90 16.30 -23.49
N TYR A 284 42.06 15.98 -22.93
CA TYR A 284 42.51 16.54 -21.66
C TYR A 284 42.72 18.06 -21.72
N ASN A 285 43.12 18.61 -22.87
CA ASN A 285 43.27 20.07 -23.02
C ASN A 285 41.92 20.78 -22.89
N ALA A 286 40.90 20.26 -23.56
CA ALA A 286 39.56 20.81 -23.48
C ALA A 286 38.91 20.57 -22.11
N ALA A 287 39.25 19.47 -21.44
CA ALA A 287 38.83 19.17 -20.06
C ALA A 287 39.42 20.19 -19.07
N LEU A 288 40.74 20.47 -19.14
CA LEU A 288 41.40 21.47 -18.29
C LEU A 288 40.72 22.84 -18.39
N GLN A 289 40.44 23.31 -19.61
CA GLN A 289 39.74 24.59 -19.81
C GLN A 289 38.35 24.61 -19.16
N SER A 290 37.63 23.49 -19.24
CA SER A 290 36.26 23.39 -18.72
C SER A 290 36.26 23.34 -17.20
N PHE A 291 37.16 22.57 -16.58
CA PHE A 291 37.32 22.51 -15.13
C PHE A 291 37.81 23.84 -14.53
N GLN A 292 38.76 24.52 -15.20
CA GLN A 292 39.19 25.88 -14.80
C GLN A 292 38.01 26.86 -14.87
N SER A 293 37.21 26.79 -15.94
CA SER A 293 36.01 27.62 -16.08
C SER A 293 35.00 27.33 -14.98
N ALA A 294 34.74 26.06 -14.67
CA ALA A 294 33.86 25.65 -13.59
C ALA A 294 34.32 26.22 -12.24
N LEU A 295 35.61 26.11 -11.93
CA LEU A 295 36.20 26.67 -10.72
C LEU A 295 36.01 28.20 -10.67
N ASN A 296 36.26 28.90 -11.78
CA ASN A 296 36.05 30.35 -11.89
C ASN A 296 34.58 30.77 -11.70
N TYR A 297 33.64 29.92 -12.12
CA TYR A 297 32.20 30.13 -11.95
C TYR A 297 31.69 29.74 -10.55
N GLY A 298 32.58 29.34 -9.64
CA GLY A 298 32.22 29.02 -8.25
C GLY A 298 31.82 27.57 -8.03
N TYR A 299 32.25 26.64 -8.89
CA TYR A 299 32.14 25.22 -8.57
C TYR A 299 32.98 24.88 -7.34
N ASP A 300 32.66 23.76 -6.71
CA ASP A 300 33.34 23.29 -5.52
C ASP A 300 34.86 23.16 -5.71
N PRO A 301 35.69 23.97 -5.01
CA PRO A 301 37.13 24.01 -5.25
C PRO A 301 37.84 22.73 -4.82
N ALA A 302 37.29 21.95 -3.88
CA ALA A 302 37.91 20.67 -3.51
C ALA A 302 37.77 19.64 -4.63
N ILE A 303 36.59 19.59 -5.26
CA ILE A 303 36.28 18.66 -6.36
C ILE A 303 36.96 19.12 -7.65
N ALA A 304 36.81 20.39 -8.03
CA ALA A 304 37.38 20.93 -9.26
C ALA A 304 38.91 20.84 -9.29
N ASN A 305 39.60 21.20 -8.21
CA ASN A 305 41.06 21.11 -8.18
C ASN A 305 41.55 19.65 -8.16
N TYR A 306 40.78 18.73 -7.57
CA TYR A 306 41.11 17.31 -7.63
C TYR A 306 41.04 16.80 -9.08
N ASP A 307 39.95 17.08 -9.79
CA ASP A 307 39.79 16.66 -11.18
C ASP A 307 40.77 17.35 -12.13
N LEU A 308 41.10 18.62 -11.87
CA LEU A 308 42.20 19.32 -12.55
C LEU A 308 43.53 18.60 -12.33
N SER A 309 43.84 18.20 -11.10
CA SER A 309 45.11 17.52 -10.80
C SER A 309 45.27 16.22 -11.58
N LEU A 310 44.21 15.41 -11.68
CA LEU A 310 44.22 14.18 -12.47
C LEU A 310 44.32 14.48 -13.97
N THR A 311 43.61 15.49 -14.44
CA THR A 311 43.66 15.91 -15.86
C THR A 311 45.03 16.44 -16.25
N TYR A 312 45.69 17.22 -15.38
CA TYR A 312 47.06 17.69 -15.58
C TYR A 312 48.04 16.52 -15.64
N ALA A 313 47.88 15.52 -14.75
CA ALA A 313 48.71 14.32 -14.76
C ALA A 313 48.54 13.51 -16.07
N GLN A 314 47.31 13.36 -16.57
CA GLN A 314 47.05 12.71 -17.87
C GLN A 314 47.62 13.49 -19.05
N ASN A 315 47.70 14.81 -18.92
CA ASN A 315 48.29 15.71 -19.91
C ASN A 315 49.78 15.99 -19.67
N TYR A 316 50.46 15.20 -18.82
CA TYR A 316 51.90 15.28 -18.50
C TYR A 316 52.39 16.60 -17.86
N HIS A 317 51.49 17.39 -17.27
CA HIS A 317 51.78 18.62 -16.52
C HIS A 317 51.89 18.32 -15.02
N PHE A 318 52.99 17.68 -14.61
CA PHE A 318 53.12 17.15 -13.24
C PHE A 318 53.22 18.22 -12.16
N HIS A 319 53.82 19.38 -12.45
CA HIS A 319 53.93 20.47 -11.47
C HIS A 319 52.56 21.07 -11.15
N GLU A 320 51.79 21.41 -12.17
CA GLU A 320 50.42 21.92 -12.05
C GLU A 320 49.49 20.89 -11.42
N SER A 321 49.74 19.59 -11.67
CA SER A 321 49.05 18.50 -10.99
C SER A 321 49.26 18.51 -9.47
N ASP A 322 50.51 18.64 -9.02
CA ASP A 322 50.85 18.69 -7.59
C ASP A 322 50.26 19.93 -6.91
N GLU A 323 50.31 21.09 -7.58
CA GLU A 323 49.69 22.34 -7.10
C GLU A 323 48.16 22.20 -6.97
N ALA A 324 47.49 21.68 -7.99
CA ALA A 324 46.05 21.46 -7.99
C ALA A 324 45.64 20.45 -6.90
N MET A 325 46.41 19.38 -6.71
CA MET A 325 46.16 18.41 -5.63
C MET A 325 46.33 19.04 -4.25
N ALA A 326 47.34 19.90 -4.06
CA ALA A 326 47.52 20.64 -2.81
C ALA A 326 46.35 21.60 -2.56
N ALA A 327 45.90 22.33 -3.59
CA ALA A 327 44.73 23.21 -3.51
C ALA A 327 43.44 22.44 -3.16
N ALA A 328 43.22 21.27 -3.75
CA ALA A 328 42.08 20.40 -3.45
C ALA A 328 42.04 19.98 -1.97
N ARG A 329 43.20 19.58 -1.41
CA ARG A 329 43.32 19.18 -0.01
C ARG A 329 43.12 20.35 0.96
N LEU A 330 43.63 21.54 0.61
CA LEU A 330 43.42 22.76 1.39
C LEU A 330 41.94 23.17 1.42
N ALA A 331 41.24 23.02 0.29
CA ALA A 331 39.82 23.38 0.18
C ALA A 331 38.88 22.43 0.93
N GLY A 332 39.25 21.15 1.12
CA GLY A 332 38.36 20.19 1.79
C GLY A 332 38.89 18.77 1.89
N GLY A 333 40.10 18.57 2.43
CA GLY A 333 40.80 17.28 2.47
C GLY A 333 40.01 16.12 3.10
N GLU A 334 39.31 16.33 4.21
CA GLU A 334 38.51 15.27 4.85
C GLU A 334 37.34 14.80 3.97
N ARG A 335 36.63 15.75 3.36
CA ARG A 335 35.52 15.44 2.44
C ARG A 335 36.02 14.79 1.15
N LEU A 336 37.16 15.25 0.63
CA LEU A 336 37.80 14.64 -0.54
C LEU A 336 38.22 13.19 -0.27
N ALA A 337 38.76 12.90 0.92
CA ALA A 337 39.11 11.54 1.33
C ALA A 337 37.88 10.61 1.44
N ALA A 338 36.70 11.16 1.74
CA ALA A 338 35.45 10.42 1.73
C ALA A 338 34.90 10.18 0.31
N LEU A 339 35.15 11.10 -0.63
CA LEU A 339 34.68 11.02 -2.02
C LEU A 339 35.57 10.15 -2.92
N VAL A 340 36.86 10.04 -2.59
CA VAL A 340 37.86 9.30 -3.38
C VAL A 340 38.38 8.13 -2.55
N PRO A 341 37.75 6.94 -2.63
CA PRO A 341 38.29 5.76 -1.96
C PRO A 341 39.66 5.40 -2.54
N ALA A 342 40.59 4.97 -1.68
CA ALA A 342 42.03 4.82 -1.98
C ALA A 342 42.42 3.93 -3.18
N ARG A 343 41.45 3.23 -3.80
CA ARG A 343 41.66 2.30 -4.91
C ARG A 343 41.31 2.85 -6.29
N ASP A 344 40.48 3.89 -6.37
CA ASP A 344 40.11 4.53 -7.63
C ASP A 344 40.83 5.89 -7.75
N ARG A 345 41.70 5.99 -8.75
CA ARG A 345 42.36 7.25 -9.14
C ARG A 345 41.73 7.78 -10.41
N ASP A 346 40.42 7.98 -10.36
CA ASP A 346 39.67 8.56 -11.47
C ASP A 346 38.97 9.84 -11.02
N ILE A 347 38.57 10.67 -11.98
CA ILE A 347 37.89 11.93 -11.72
C ILE A 347 36.58 11.72 -10.96
N ILE A 348 36.19 12.71 -10.17
CA ILE A 348 34.92 12.67 -9.44
C ILE A 348 33.80 12.98 -10.43
N GLN A 349 32.87 12.03 -10.59
CA GLN A 349 31.72 12.16 -11.48
C GLN A 349 30.44 12.34 -10.67
N PRO A 350 30.16 13.55 -10.14
CA PRO A 350 28.90 13.81 -9.47
C PRO A 350 27.77 13.64 -10.49
N VAL A 351 26.68 13.06 -10.03
CA VAL A 351 25.53 12.77 -10.88
C VAL A 351 24.35 13.59 -10.41
N PHE A 352 23.53 14.07 -11.34
CA PHE A 352 22.31 14.79 -11.04
C PHE A 352 21.43 14.03 -10.04
N SER A 353 21.16 14.69 -8.91
CA SER A 353 20.53 14.08 -7.74
C SER A 353 19.01 14.24 -7.74
N LEU A 354 18.33 13.37 -6.99
CA LEU A 354 16.89 13.48 -6.73
C LEU A 354 16.50 14.83 -6.09
N ALA A 355 17.40 15.41 -5.27
CA ALA A 355 17.18 16.71 -4.67
C ALA A 355 17.19 17.83 -5.72
N GLN A 356 18.13 17.79 -6.66
CA GLN A 356 18.19 18.73 -7.79
C GLN A 356 16.97 18.57 -8.71
N ALA A 357 16.55 17.33 -8.99
CA ALA A 357 15.32 17.06 -9.76
C ALA A 357 14.08 17.72 -9.13
N ARG A 358 13.91 17.57 -7.82
CA ARG A 358 12.81 18.20 -7.08
C ARG A 358 12.92 19.73 -7.07
N ALA A 359 14.12 20.26 -6.90
CA ALA A 359 14.37 21.70 -6.92
C ALA A 359 14.07 22.30 -8.30
N MET A 360 14.46 21.64 -9.38
CA MET A 360 14.16 22.05 -10.76
C MET A 360 12.65 22.10 -11.01
N LEU A 361 11.92 21.04 -10.63
CA LEU A 361 10.46 21.03 -10.77
C LEU A 361 9.81 22.12 -9.90
N ALA A 362 10.30 22.39 -8.69
CA ALA A 362 9.73 23.40 -7.81
C ALA A 362 9.84 24.84 -8.35
N ARG A 363 10.75 25.11 -9.31
CA ARG A 363 10.88 26.43 -9.96
C ARG A 363 9.82 26.69 -11.04
N LYS A 364 9.10 25.67 -11.51
CA LYS A 364 8.14 25.78 -12.62
C LYS A 364 6.71 25.99 -12.13
N ASP A 365 5.88 26.58 -12.99
CA ASP A 365 4.45 26.77 -12.70
C ASP A 365 3.75 25.40 -12.50
N PRO A 366 3.12 25.15 -11.34
CA PRO A 366 2.40 23.92 -11.07
C PRO A 366 1.36 23.54 -12.14
N LEU A 367 0.71 24.51 -12.79
CA LEU A 367 -0.29 24.25 -13.82
C LEU A 367 0.36 23.68 -15.10
N VAL A 368 1.52 24.20 -15.48
CA VAL A 368 2.29 23.70 -16.63
C VAL A 368 2.78 22.28 -16.36
N LEU A 369 3.31 22.05 -15.15
CA LEU A 369 3.76 20.72 -14.72
C LEU A 369 2.61 19.71 -14.70
N LEU A 370 1.42 20.12 -14.22
CA LEU A 370 0.23 19.28 -14.22
C LEU A 370 -0.22 18.91 -15.65
N ASN A 371 -0.29 19.89 -16.55
CA ASN A 371 -0.70 19.67 -17.94
C ASN A 371 0.27 18.74 -18.70
N ARG A 372 1.52 18.67 -18.26
CA ARG A 372 2.58 17.82 -18.83
C ARG A 372 2.75 16.49 -18.09
N GLY A 373 1.92 16.20 -17.09
CA GLY A 373 1.97 14.94 -16.33
C GLY A 373 3.15 14.84 -15.35
N LEU A 374 3.84 15.94 -15.04
CA LEU A 374 4.94 15.98 -14.09
C LEU A 374 4.47 16.11 -12.63
N LEU A 375 3.26 16.61 -12.42
CA LEU A 375 2.60 16.62 -11.11
C LEU A 375 1.32 15.78 -11.15
N PRO A 376 1.03 14.99 -10.10
CA PRO A 376 -0.25 14.31 -10.01
C PRO A 376 -1.37 15.36 -9.82
N PRO A 377 -2.59 15.12 -10.37
CA PRO A 377 -3.72 16.02 -10.18
C PRO A 377 -4.05 16.18 -8.69
N PRO A 378 -4.59 17.34 -8.23
CA PRO A 378 -4.97 17.54 -6.82
C PRO A 378 -6.22 16.74 -6.45
N LEU A 379 -6.38 16.39 -5.16
CA LEU A 379 -7.50 15.55 -4.69
C LEU A 379 -8.84 16.21 -5.00
N ALA A 380 -9.68 15.53 -5.78
CA ALA A 380 -10.98 16.05 -6.14
C ALA A 380 -11.94 15.96 -4.95
N ARG A 381 -12.49 17.11 -4.51
CA ARG A 381 -13.41 17.17 -3.37
C ARG A 381 -14.61 16.21 -3.53
N SER A 382 -15.16 16.11 -4.74
CA SER A 382 -16.29 15.22 -5.07
C SER A 382 -15.95 13.74 -4.97
N ARG A 383 -14.68 13.36 -5.20
CA ARG A 383 -14.19 11.97 -5.10
C ARG A 383 -13.69 11.59 -3.71
N THR A 384 -13.59 12.56 -2.80
CA THR A 384 -13.02 12.39 -1.45
C THR A 384 -14.07 12.71 -0.39
N PHE A 385 -13.99 13.85 0.28
CA PHE A 385 -14.81 14.20 1.44
C PHE A 385 -16.28 14.46 1.11
N ALA A 386 -16.58 14.91 -0.11
CA ALA A 386 -17.96 15.12 -0.57
C ALA A 386 -18.56 13.86 -1.25
N HIS A 387 -17.84 12.74 -1.23
CA HIS A 387 -18.35 11.50 -1.77
C HIS A 387 -19.54 10.99 -0.93
N PRO A 388 -20.64 10.50 -1.54
CA PRO A 388 -21.84 10.06 -0.80
C PRO A 388 -21.55 9.04 0.30
N LEU A 389 -20.65 8.08 0.04
CA LEU A 389 -20.22 7.09 1.03
C LEU A 389 -19.58 7.73 2.27
N ALA A 390 -18.74 8.76 2.06
CA ALA A 390 -18.06 9.45 3.15
C ALA A 390 -19.06 10.19 4.05
N ILE A 391 -19.96 10.93 3.41
CA ILE A 391 -21.05 11.64 4.09
C ILE A 391 -21.94 10.65 4.84
N GLY A 392 -22.35 9.54 4.21
CA GLY A 392 -23.22 8.54 4.81
C GLY A 392 -22.60 7.87 6.04
N ALA A 393 -21.31 7.56 6.02
CA ALA A 393 -20.62 6.97 7.16
C ALA A 393 -20.49 7.96 8.34
N VAL A 394 -20.20 9.23 8.07
CA VAL A 394 -20.15 10.29 9.10
C VAL A 394 -21.54 10.52 9.70
N LEU A 395 -22.58 10.64 8.87
CA LEU A 395 -23.96 10.74 9.33
C LEU A 395 -24.37 9.54 10.18
N ALA A 396 -24.04 8.32 9.75
CA ALA A 396 -24.31 7.10 10.52
C ALA A 396 -23.64 7.12 11.89
N LEU A 397 -22.38 7.58 11.98
CA LEU A 397 -21.67 7.72 13.26
C LEU A 397 -22.33 8.76 14.16
N MET A 398 -22.71 9.93 13.61
CA MET A 398 -23.40 10.97 14.38
C MET A 398 -24.74 10.48 14.91
N VAL A 399 -25.56 9.86 14.06
CA VAL A 399 -26.85 9.26 14.45
C VAL A 399 -26.65 8.18 15.52
N ALA A 400 -25.65 7.32 15.37
CA ALA A 400 -25.33 6.27 16.33
C ALA A 400 -25.00 6.84 17.73
N VAL A 401 -24.21 7.91 17.80
CA VAL A 401 -23.85 8.59 19.05
C VAL A 401 -25.07 9.27 19.67
N VAL A 402 -25.83 10.03 18.88
CA VAL A 402 -27.04 10.73 19.35
C VAL A 402 -28.06 9.73 19.91
N LEU A 403 -28.33 8.63 19.19
CA LEU A 403 -29.27 7.60 19.65
C LEU A 403 -28.79 6.89 20.92
N LEU A 404 -27.47 6.66 21.07
CA LEU A 404 -26.91 6.08 22.29
C LEU A 404 -27.13 7.02 23.49
N LEU A 405 -26.86 8.32 23.32
CA LEU A 405 -27.06 9.33 24.37
C LEU A 405 -28.54 9.48 24.73
N ALA A 406 -29.41 9.62 23.72
CA ALA A 406 -30.86 9.74 23.91
C ALA A 406 -31.45 8.51 24.63
N ARG A 407 -31.05 7.29 24.24
CA ARG A 407 -31.56 6.07 24.88
C ARG A 407 -31.06 5.87 26.31
N ARG A 408 -29.83 6.30 26.61
CA ARG A 408 -29.32 6.34 27.99
C ARG A 408 -30.13 7.28 28.88
N HIS A 409 -30.61 8.40 28.32
CA HIS A 409 -31.34 9.40 29.08
C HIS A 409 -32.84 9.07 29.25
N PHE A 410 -33.52 8.61 28.19
CA PHE A 410 -35.00 8.54 28.16
C PHE A 410 -35.64 7.15 28.17
N GLY A 411 -34.91 6.07 27.85
CA GLY A 411 -35.57 4.82 27.41
C GLY A 411 -35.06 3.50 27.98
N GLY A 412 -33.81 3.44 28.45
CA GLY A 412 -33.14 2.15 28.64
C GLY A 412 -33.04 1.37 27.32
N LEU A 413 -32.48 0.16 27.36
CA LEU A 413 -32.33 -0.70 26.18
C LEU A 413 -32.96 -2.06 26.46
N ALA A 414 -33.64 -2.64 25.46
CA ALA A 414 -34.04 -4.04 25.52
C ALA A 414 -32.84 -4.96 25.76
N ALA A 415 -33.00 -5.88 26.72
CA ALA A 415 -32.06 -6.96 26.98
C ALA A 415 -32.50 -8.23 26.23
N SER A 416 -31.57 -9.18 26.05
CA SER A 416 -31.87 -10.52 25.57
C SER A 416 -31.69 -11.53 26.71
N CYS A 417 -32.57 -12.53 26.78
CA CYS A 417 -32.45 -13.60 27.77
C CYS A 417 -31.19 -14.42 27.51
N LEU A 418 -30.30 -14.55 28.50
CA LEU A 418 -29.06 -15.35 28.38
C LEU A 418 -29.33 -16.82 28.01
N LYS A 419 -30.50 -17.35 28.38
CA LYS A 419 -30.86 -18.76 28.11
C LYS A 419 -31.54 -18.94 26.75
N CYS A 420 -32.66 -18.28 26.50
CA CYS A 420 -33.46 -18.47 25.29
C CYS A 420 -33.33 -17.37 24.22
N GLY A 421 -32.65 -16.26 24.51
CA GLY A 421 -32.37 -15.19 23.54
C GLY A 421 -33.52 -14.25 23.25
N ARG A 422 -34.69 -14.48 23.86
CA ARG A 422 -35.88 -13.65 23.66
C ARG A 422 -35.59 -12.22 24.14
N PRO A 423 -35.89 -11.18 23.34
CA PRO A 423 -35.78 -9.80 23.79
C PRO A 423 -36.83 -9.50 24.86
N PHE A 424 -36.46 -8.71 25.86
CA PHE A 424 -37.36 -8.20 26.89
C PHE A 424 -36.90 -6.83 27.38
N CYS A 425 -37.86 -5.97 27.74
CA CYS A 425 -37.60 -4.70 28.40
C CYS A 425 -38.02 -4.75 29.88
N ARG A 426 -37.78 -3.65 30.61
CA ARG A 426 -38.18 -3.53 32.04
C ARG A 426 -39.70 -3.64 32.25
N ARG A 427 -40.52 -3.30 31.25
CA ARG A 427 -42.00 -3.34 31.33
C ARG A 427 -42.55 -4.74 31.09
N CYS A 428 -41.98 -5.48 30.14
CA CYS A 428 -42.40 -6.85 29.83
C CYS A 428 -41.96 -7.89 30.86
N LYS A 429 -41.03 -7.52 31.75
CA LYS A 429 -40.49 -8.42 32.76
C LYS A 429 -41.33 -8.36 34.04
N LEU A 430 -42.08 -9.43 34.29
CA LEU A 430 -42.96 -9.56 35.45
C LEU A 430 -42.28 -10.24 36.65
N SER A 431 -41.17 -10.96 36.44
CA SER A 431 -40.45 -11.67 37.49
C SER A 431 -39.13 -10.99 37.88
N HIS A 432 -38.87 -10.89 39.18
CA HIS A 432 -37.73 -10.17 39.75
C HIS A 432 -36.56 -11.05 40.21
N GLU A 433 -36.70 -12.38 40.19
CA GLU A 433 -35.70 -13.32 40.75
C GLU A 433 -34.34 -13.33 40.04
N SER A 434 -34.28 -12.92 38.78
CA SER A 434 -33.02 -12.76 38.07
C SER A 434 -33.13 -11.58 37.14
N GLN A 435 -32.07 -10.80 36.96
CA GLN A 435 -32.07 -9.69 36.00
C GLN A 435 -31.79 -10.16 34.57
N SER A 436 -31.13 -11.31 34.40
CA SER A 436 -30.58 -11.79 33.13
C SER A 436 -31.48 -12.76 32.34
N TYR A 437 -32.52 -13.31 32.97
CA TYR A 437 -33.48 -14.20 32.30
C TYR A 437 -34.82 -13.51 32.03
N CYS A 438 -35.50 -13.93 30.97
CA CYS A 438 -36.88 -13.51 30.70
C CYS A 438 -37.87 -14.21 31.64
N THR A 439 -39.06 -13.65 31.80
CA THR A 439 -40.13 -14.18 32.67
C THR A 439 -40.38 -15.67 32.45
N GLN A 440 -40.46 -16.11 31.19
CA GLN A 440 -40.69 -17.52 30.85
C GLN A 440 -39.54 -18.43 31.33
N CYS A 441 -38.28 -18.02 31.16
CA CYS A 441 -37.14 -18.83 31.60
C CYS A 441 -37.00 -18.84 33.12
N VAL A 442 -37.36 -17.75 33.81
CA VAL A 442 -37.44 -17.73 35.27
C VAL A 442 -38.47 -18.75 35.74
N ASN A 443 -39.68 -18.72 35.19
CA ASN A 443 -40.73 -19.63 35.62
C ASN A 443 -40.39 -21.10 35.34
N ILE A 444 -39.76 -21.42 34.20
CA ILE A 444 -39.45 -22.81 33.85
C ILE A 444 -38.23 -23.36 34.60
N PHE A 445 -37.20 -22.54 34.87
CA PHE A 445 -35.91 -23.05 35.38
C PHE A 445 -35.57 -22.66 36.81
N LEU A 446 -36.09 -21.53 37.30
CA LEU A 446 -35.93 -21.07 38.68
C LEU A 446 -37.15 -21.49 39.52
N LYS A 447 -38.37 -21.28 39.03
CA LYS A 447 -39.64 -21.66 39.71
C LYS A 447 -40.24 -22.98 39.21
N LYS A 448 -39.44 -24.05 39.25
CA LYS A 448 -39.74 -25.36 38.63
C LYS A 448 -41.11 -25.94 39.01
N ASP A 449 -41.61 -25.63 40.20
CA ASP A 449 -42.80 -26.26 40.80
C ASP A 449 -44.14 -25.77 40.20
N MET A 450 -44.11 -24.72 39.36
CA MET A 450 -45.31 -24.03 38.86
C MET A 450 -45.62 -24.30 37.38
N VAL A 451 -44.88 -25.19 36.70
CA VAL A 451 -44.99 -25.37 35.24
C VAL A 451 -45.04 -26.85 34.86
N GLY A 452 -46.06 -27.25 34.10
CA GLY A 452 -46.25 -28.61 33.60
C GLY A 452 -45.05 -29.15 32.80
N ILE A 453 -44.79 -30.45 32.94
CA ILE A 453 -43.62 -31.15 32.40
C ILE A 453 -43.49 -30.96 30.89
N ASP A 454 -44.59 -30.98 30.15
CA ASP A 454 -44.60 -30.81 28.69
C ASP A 454 -44.04 -29.44 28.25
N ALA A 455 -44.38 -28.38 28.97
CA ALA A 455 -43.85 -27.04 28.71
C ALA A 455 -42.35 -26.94 29.03
N GLN A 456 -41.87 -27.69 30.03
CA GLN A 456 -40.44 -27.79 30.33
C GLN A 456 -39.68 -28.54 29.23
N LEU A 457 -40.22 -29.67 28.76
CA LEU A 457 -39.64 -30.48 27.68
C LEU A 457 -39.60 -29.71 26.36
N ALA A 458 -40.70 -29.06 25.97
CA ALA A 458 -40.77 -28.20 24.78
C ALA A 458 -39.74 -27.07 24.85
N LYS A 459 -39.57 -26.44 26.02
CA LYS A 459 -38.56 -25.39 26.21
C LYS A 459 -37.14 -25.94 26.09
N ARG A 460 -36.86 -27.12 26.62
CA ARG A 460 -35.55 -27.77 26.51
C ARG A 460 -35.21 -28.10 25.06
N GLN A 461 -36.16 -28.61 24.28
CA GLN A 461 -35.99 -28.84 22.84
C GLN A 461 -35.72 -27.52 22.09
N GLN A 462 -36.43 -26.44 22.42
CA GLN A 462 -36.19 -25.11 21.84
C GLN A 462 -34.74 -24.64 22.10
N LEU A 463 -34.23 -24.84 23.31
CA LEU A 463 -32.86 -24.46 23.68
C LEU A 463 -31.82 -25.29 22.92
N LEU A 464 -32.03 -26.59 22.76
CA LEU A 464 -31.13 -27.45 21.99
C LEU A 464 -31.05 -27.02 20.52
N ARG A 465 -32.19 -26.75 19.87
CA ARG A 465 -32.23 -26.23 18.49
C ARG A 465 -31.47 -24.92 18.36
N ARG A 466 -31.64 -24.00 19.32
CA ARG A 466 -30.91 -22.74 19.36
C ARG A 466 -29.40 -22.96 19.53
N GLN A 467 -28.97 -23.87 20.40
CA GLN A 467 -27.55 -24.18 20.59
C GLN A 467 -26.89 -24.77 19.33
N VAL A 468 -27.62 -25.59 18.57
CA VAL A 468 -27.13 -26.09 17.26
C VAL A 468 -27.02 -24.94 16.26
N SER A 469 -28.06 -24.09 16.15
CA SER A 469 -28.05 -22.94 15.25
C SER A 469 -26.91 -21.94 15.56
N LEU A 470 -26.68 -21.62 16.84
CA LEU A 470 -25.58 -20.74 17.25
C LEU A 470 -24.20 -21.34 16.96
N ARG A 471 -24.04 -22.66 17.12
CA ARG A 471 -22.80 -23.36 16.74
C ARG A 471 -22.58 -23.33 15.23
N LEU A 472 -23.62 -23.52 14.43
CA LEU A 472 -23.53 -23.44 12.98
C LEU A 472 -23.19 -22.01 12.54
N GLU A 473 -23.90 -21.00 13.06
CA GLU A 473 -23.64 -19.59 12.76
C GLU A 473 -22.21 -19.19 13.11
N ARG A 474 -21.69 -19.65 14.25
CA ARG A 474 -20.28 -19.48 14.60
C ARG A 474 -19.35 -20.05 13.54
N ARG A 475 -19.51 -21.33 13.19
CA ARG A 475 -18.61 -22.01 12.25
C ARG A 475 -18.65 -21.38 10.87
N LEU A 476 -19.83 -20.96 10.41
CA LEU A 476 -19.97 -20.22 9.15
C LEU A 476 -19.31 -18.84 9.21
N ALA A 477 -19.43 -18.12 10.33
CA ALA A 477 -18.73 -16.86 10.53
C ALA A 477 -17.20 -17.02 10.53
N ASP A 478 -16.68 -18.05 11.21
CA ASP A 478 -15.26 -18.41 11.23
C ASP A 478 -14.75 -18.90 9.86
N LEU A 479 -15.63 -19.40 8.98
CA LEU A 479 -15.28 -19.76 7.60
C LEU A 479 -15.23 -18.53 6.69
N ALA A 480 -16.18 -17.61 6.84
CA ALA A 480 -16.25 -16.38 6.05
C ALA A 480 -15.12 -15.40 6.41
N VAL A 481 -14.87 -15.21 7.70
CA VAL A 481 -13.78 -14.38 8.23
C VAL A 481 -13.14 -15.15 9.39
N PRO A 482 -11.93 -15.72 9.21
CA PRO A 482 -11.27 -16.53 10.23
C PRO A 482 -11.22 -15.81 11.58
N GLY A 483 -11.71 -16.43 12.64
CA GLY A 483 -11.68 -15.86 14.01
C GLY A 483 -12.82 -14.91 14.37
N LEU A 484 -13.69 -14.54 13.43
CA LEU A 484 -14.86 -13.71 13.71
C LEU A 484 -15.81 -14.36 14.72
N GLY A 485 -16.04 -15.67 14.60
CA GLY A 485 -16.84 -16.45 15.53
C GLY A 485 -16.20 -16.59 16.90
N ALA A 486 -14.87 -16.73 16.95
CA ALA A 486 -14.11 -16.69 18.22
C ALA A 486 -14.21 -15.30 18.91
N ALA A 487 -14.20 -14.22 18.13
CA ALA A 487 -14.31 -12.87 18.66
C ALA A 487 -15.65 -12.63 19.36
N TYR A 488 -16.75 -13.17 18.81
CA TYR A 488 -18.07 -13.11 19.41
C TYR A 488 -18.28 -14.08 20.58
N GLY A 489 -17.51 -15.16 20.67
CA GLY A 489 -17.72 -16.20 21.68
C GLY A 489 -16.90 -16.03 22.96
N GLY A 490 -16.33 -14.85 23.20
CA GLY A 490 -15.63 -14.54 24.46
C GLY A 490 -14.10 -14.56 24.38
N ARG A 491 -13.51 -14.72 23.19
CA ARG A 491 -12.07 -14.54 22.95
C ARG A 491 -11.82 -13.45 21.88
N PRO A 492 -12.16 -12.18 22.17
CA PRO A 492 -12.11 -11.09 21.19
C PRO A 492 -10.71 -10.90 20.60
N VAL A 493 -9.67 -10.79 21.43
CA VAL A 493 -8.29 -10.50 20.97
C VAL A 493 -7.79 -11.57 20.00
N LEU A 494 -7.89 -12.85 20.39
CA LEU A 494 -7.44 -13.96 19.55
C LEU A 494 -8.27 -14.06 18.26
N GLY A 495 -9.58 -13.83 18.33
CA GLY A 495 -10.44 -13.81 17.16
C GLY A 495 -10.05 -12.71 16.16
N TRP A 496 -9.71 -11.52 16.64
CA TRP A 496 -9.24 -10.43 15.78
C TRP A 496 -7.88 -10.70 15.15
N LEU A 497 -6.93 -11.29 15.89
CA LEU A 497 -5.63 -11.68 15.33
C LEU A 497 -5.79 -12.69 14.19
N LEU A 498 -6.63 -13.71 14.39
CA LEU A 498 -6.94 -14.68 13.34
C LEU A 498 -7.64 -14.02 12.14
N ALA A 499 -8.49 -13.01 12.36
CA ALA A 499 -9.15 -12.28 11.29
C ALA A 499 -8.16 -11.47 10.47
N VAL A 500 -7.19 -10.79 11.10
CA VAL A 500 -6.15 -10.05 10.40
C VAL A 500 -5.29 -10.98 9.54
N VAL A 501 -4.82 -12.09 10.10
CA VAL A 501 -4.01 -13.07 9.35
C VAL A 501 -4.82 -13.73 8.23
N GLY A 502 -6.05 -14.13 8.52
CA GLY A 502 -6.93 -14.79 7.55
C GLY A 502 -7.32 -13.88 6.39
N VAL A 503 -7.80 -12.67 6.68
CA VAL A 503 -8.18 -11.69 5.66
C VAL A 503 -6.96 -11.23 4.87
N GLY A 504 -5.84 -10.97 5.54
CA GLY A 504 -4.57 -10.63 4.88
C GLY A 504 -4.10 -11.73 3.92
N GLY A 505 -4.10 -12.99 4.37
CA GLY A 505 -3.75 -14.14 3.53
C GLY A 505 -4.68 -14.31 2.33
N ALA A 506 -6.00 -14.26 2.54
CA ALA A 506 -6.98 -14.38 1.47
C ALA A 506 -6.88 -13.25 0.44
N THR A 507 -6.72 -12.01 0.90
CA THR A 507 -6.61 -10.84 0.01
C THR A 507 -5.30 -10.82 -0.75
N ALA A 508 -4.19 -11.20 -0.11
CA ALA A 508 -2.91 -11.35 -0.78
C ALA A 508 -2.98 -12.43 -1.88
N ALA A 509 -3.49 -13.62 -1.56
CA ALA A 509 -3.54 -14.75 -2.48
C ALA A 509 -4.55 -14.60 -3.62
N CYS A 510 -5.76 -14.10 -3.33
CA CYS A 510 -6.85 -14.07 -4.32
C CYS A 510 -6.97 -12.75 -5.09
N LEU A 511 -6.41 -11.65 -4.58
CA LEU A 511 -6.55 -10.33 -5.19
C LEU A 511 -5.19 -9.70 -5.50
N TRP A 512 -4.35 -9.45 -4.49
CA TRP A 512 -3.16 -8.62 -4.67
C TRP A 512 -2.12 -9.25 -5.60
N LEU A 513 -1.74 -10.50 -5.33
CA LEU A 513 -0.74 -11.22 -6.13
C LEU A 513 -1.19 -11.45 -7.57
N PRO A 514 -2.37 -12.05 -7.84
CA PRO A 514 -2.78 -12.34 -9.21
C PRO A 514 -3.21 -11.10 -10.01
N ALA A 515 -3.86 -10.11 -9.38
CA ALA A 515 -4.40 -8.96 -10.11
C ALA A 515 -3.39 -7.82 -10.31
N TYR A 516 -2.37 -7.70 -9.45
CA TYR A 516 -1.42 -6.58 -9.49
C TYR A 516 0.04 -7.02 -9.58
N VAL A 517 0.51 -7.88 -8.68
CA VAL A 517 1.94 -8.23 -8.62
C VAL A 517 2.38 -9.03 -9.84
N SER A 518 1.66 -10.09 -10.22
CA SER A 518 1.99 -10.89 -11.40
C SER A 518 1.98 -10.05 -12.70
N PRO A 519 0.93 -9.28 -13.01
CA PRO A 519 0.94 -8.39 -14.19
C PRO A 519 2.07 -7.36 -14.19
N ALA A 520 2.36 -6.74 -13.04
CA ALA A 520 3.45 -5.76 -12.92
C ALA A 520 4.83 -6.39 -13.18
N LEU A 521 4.99 -7.67 -12.86
CA LEU A 521 6.19 -8.45 -13.12
C LEU A 521 6.11 -9.18 -14.47
N MET A 522 5.50 -8.57 -15.48
CA MET A 522 5.37 -9.14 -16.83
C MET A 522 4.70 -10.52 -16.86
N THR A 523 3.78 -10.82 -15.95
CA THR A 523 3.13 -12.15 -15.77
C THR A 523 4.07 -13.27 -15.30
N VAL A 524 5.18 -12.95 -14.60
CA VAL A 524 5.99 -13.96 -13.91
C VAL A 524 5.12 -14.72 -12.90
N PRO A 525 5.17 -16.06 -12.86
CA PRO A 525 4.36 -16.85 -11.94
C PRO A 525 4.74 -16.57 -10.47
N VAL A 526 3.74 -16.20 -9.67
CA VAL A 526 3.88 -15.89 -8.23
C VAL A 526 3.27 -16.97 -7.33
N TRP A 527 3.00 -18.17 -7.88
CA TRP A 527 2.38 -19.29 -7.16
C TRP A 527 3.08 -19.65 -5.83
N PRO A 528 4.42 -19.52 -5.63
CA PRO A 528 5.02 -19.82 -4.34
C PRO A 528 4.54 -18.85 -3.26
N LEU A 529 4.36 -17.57 -3.61
CA LEU A 529 3.81 -16.56 -2.70
C LEU A 529 2.33 -16.83 -2.45
N GLU A 530 1.56 -17.13 -3.50
CA GLU A 530 0.14 -17.48 -3.37
C GLU A 530 -0.05 -18.70 -2.44
N ALA A 531 0.80 -19.71 -2.56
CA ALA A 531 0.78 -20.89 -1.69
C ALA A 531 1.04 -20.52 -0.23
N VAL A 532 2.04 -19.66 0.05
CA VAL A 532 2.31 -19.19 1.42
C VAL A 532 1.11 -18.46 2.01
N PHE A 533 0.52 -17.51 1.28
CA PHE A 533 -0.63 -16.75 1.78
C PHE A 533 -1.91 -17.61 1.89
N THR A 534 -2.08 -18.60 1.00
CA THR A 534 -3.17 -19.59 1.09
C THR A 534 -3.01 -20.47 2.31
N LEU A 535 -1.78 -20.91 2.63
CA LEU A 535 -1.49 -21.68 3.85
C LEU A 535 -1.74 -20.85 5.10
N LEU A 536 -1.37 -19.56 5.10
CA LEU A 536 -1.68 -18.65 6.22
C LEU A 536 -3.19 -18.51 6.45
N TRP A 537 -3.95 -18.33 5.37
CA TRP A 537 -5.42 -18.32 5.46
C TRP A 537 -5.99 -19.64 5.98
N ALA A 538 -5.54 -20.78 5.42
CA ALA A 538 -6.00 -22.10 5.81
C ALA A 538 -5.67 -22.40 7.28
N ALA A 539 -4.48 -22.02 7.75
CA ALA A 539 -4.07 -22.14 9.15
C ALA A 539 -4.96 -21.28 10.06
N ALA A 540 -5.28 -20.05 9.65
CA ALA A 540 -6.18 -19.17 10.42
C ALA A 540 -7.60 -19.76 10.51
N VAL A 541 -8.13 -20.32 9.42
CA VAL A 541 -9.43 -21.02 9.40
C VAL A 541 -9.39 -22.23 10.33
N ALA A 542 -8.39 -23.10 10.20
CA ALA A 542 -8.26 -24.29 11.03
C ALA A 542 -8.16 -23.94 12.51
N ALA A 543 -7.32 -22.96 12.87
CA ALA A 543 -7.22 -22.46 14.23
C ALA A 543 -8.57 -21.92 14.75
N ALA A 544 -9.28 -21.12 13.95
CA ALA A 544 -10.59 -20.57 14.32
C ALA A 544 -11.64 -21.67 14.59
N GLN A 545 -11.66 -22.72 13.76
CA GLN A 545 -12.60 -23.84 13.89
C GLN A 545 -12.29 -24.74 15.09
N LEU A 546 -11.01 -24.97 15.39
CA LEU A 546 -10.56 -25.82 16.51
C LEU A 546 -10.69 -25.14 17.88
N LEU A 547 -10.76 -23.81 17.93
CA LEU A 547 -10.91 -23.08 19.19
C LEU A 547 -12.19 -23.49 19.93
N ARG A 548 -12.05 -23.94 21.17
CA ARG A 548 -13.19 -24.16 22.07
C ARG A 548 -13.66 -22.80 22.59
N VAL A 549 -14.86 -22.41 22.18
CA VAL A 549 -15.45 -21.11 22.50
C VAL A 549 -16.92 -21.33 22.83
N GLU A 550 -17.34 -20.90 24.03
CA GLU A 550 -18.73 -20.96 24.48
C GLU A 550 -19.49 -19.74 23.96
N TRP A 551 -20.31 -19.89 22.91
CA TRP A 551 -21.28 -18.87 22.53
C TRP A 551 -22.39 -18.80 23.59
N ARG A 552 -22.42 -17.72 24.37
CA ARG A 552 -23.48 -17.42 25.34
C ARG A 552 -24.52 -16.48 24.74
#